data_AF-D7W9Y2-F1
#
_entry.id   AF-D7W9Y2-F1
#
_cell.length_a   1.000
_cell.length_b   1.000
_cell.length_c   1.000
_cell.angle_alpha   90.00
_cell.angle_beta   90.00
_cell.angle_gamma   90.00
#
_symmetry.space_group_name_H-M   'P 1'
#
loop_
_entity.id
_entity.type
_entity.pdbx_description
1 polymer ?
#
loop_
_entity_poly.entity_id
_entity_poly.type
_entity_poly.pdbx_seq_one_letter_code
_entity_poly.pdbx_strand_id
1 'polypeptide(L)'
;MYEVDAGSLLKPNKRSSLGVFQQVRDNPAMPERCGLNVALVVDLSGSMGSNGLRTIQGVVNSVASRLQGTDTNLGLFNFAENSPAKRNGSNLSSPVSVSTQSGQAAIKKWVDGLAIPTEREGQATNWQEALYQVAQYNEQNPSDRYDVVYMITDGNPTVRKDNAFADVRMRFSTADGSATEFRDVEGAIGAANMVKAQGTRIVAVGIPSNWRGVITSRDDQLAVSDENLKAISGGSGYQGRERSLRAADFAQFESSAVMQQAIINSLNTCAITVERRFYEGEDPNGPPTPENTRGTNEETVSGQWSFHSEETPPSGRVTTEDKIPNAWNRRRDNYMSEFALEKQTTYPKVVIREDPSKIPEGWVRMDAEGGKRAQCFDPRGAPVEVNNLPAGGNPAQHPKNTTDDGLTNDFSLTNVPVSGVHCIVYYQAKPADQPFKFKLNKVDSMDNTISLDGAQFALTGLDKDNAGEKKPITVPGAVKGEFHWDKLATGRYELRETKPADHGYVMLSEPVYFRVATAKEGNKEVTKLYLLAGKDDRTGREVADPDKIETFPVTHFGQTKVGNEVQVTMKVANTKGGTLPKTGGHGVYAQMLFGLVLLLTGAFTARRRSAA
;
A
#
# COMPACT_ATOMS: atom_id res chain seq x y z
N MET A 1 18.99 4.30 15.66
CA MET A 1 19.57 5.65 15.79
C MET A 1 20.68 5.78 14.77
N TYR A 2 20.54 6.71 13.84
CA TYR A 2 21.57 7.06 12.87
C TYR A 2 21.98 8.52 13.03
N GLU A 3 23.29 8.76 12.99
CA GLU A 3 23.92 10.08 12.88
C GLU A 3 24.04 10.41 11.39
N VAL A 4 23.88 11.68 11.02
CA VAL A 4 24.02 12.11 9.63
C VAL A 4 24.89 13.37 9.55
N ASP A 5 25.98 13.28 8.78
CA ASP A 5 26.97 14.35 8.61
C ASP A 5 26.97 14.94 7.20
N ALA A 6 26.74 16.25 7.11
CA ALA A 6 26.89 17.09 5.93
C ALA A 6 28.37 17.32 5.59
N GLY A 7 28.97 16.31 4.95
CA GLY A 7 30.37 16.23 4.53
C GLY A 7 31.20 17.52 4.56
N SER A 8 32.09 17.63 5.55
CA SER A 8 33.29 18.45 5.46
C SER A 8 34.50 17.59 5.83
N LEU A 9 35.47 17.47 4.92
CA LEU A 9 36.67 16.62 5.00
C LEU A 9 37.62 16.88 6.19
N LEU A 10 37.20 17.62 7.22
CA LEU A 10 38.05 18.03 8.36
C LEU A 10 37.38 17.97 9.74
N LYS A 11 36.18 17.38 9.91
CA LYS A 11 35.59 17.20 11.25
C LYS A 11 35.59 15.70 11.63
N PRO A 12 36.18 15.30 12.78
CA PRO A 12 36.11 13.92 13.23
C PRO A 12 34.64 13.54 13.53
N ASN A 13 34.20 12.36 13.10
CA ASN A 13 32.90 11.76 13.42
C ASN A 13 32.59 11.93 14.92
N LYS A 14 31.67 12.85 15.25
CA LYS A 14 31.33 13.13 16.64
C LYS A 14 30.20 12.19 17.07
N ARG A 15 30.56 10.96 17.45
CA ARG A 15 29.65 10.14 18.28
C ARG A 15 29.43 10.84 19.61
N SER A 16 28.36 11.62 19.69
CA SER A 16 28.07 12.52 20.79
C SER A 16 26.81 12.03 21.51
N SER A 17 26.95 11.51 22.74
CA SER A 17 25.84 11.03 23.57
C SER A 17 25.67 11.93 24.78
N LEU A 18 24.45 11.98 25.34
CA LEU A 18 24.13 12.55 26.64
C LEU A 18 24.79 11.77 27.79
N GLY A 19 25.40 10.60 27.51
CA GLY A 19 25.99 9.74 28.54
C GLY A 19 24.95 8.97 29.35
N VAL A 20 23.68 9.02 28.93
CA VAL A 20 22.55 8.30 29.54
C VAL A 20 21.93 7.42 28.47
N PHE A 21 21.86 6.11 28.73
CA PHE A 21 21.20 5.18 27.84
C PHE A 21 19.67 5.35 27.93
N GLN A 22 19.06 5.96 26.91
CA GLN A 22 17.62 6.13 26.84
C GLN A 22 16.97 4.83 26.34
N GLN A 23 16.22 4.16 27.21
CA GLN A 23 15.41 3.02 26.78
C GLN A 23 14.16 3.53 26.06
N VAL A 24 13.86 3.00 24.87
CA VAL A 24 12.60 3.30 24.19
C VAL A 24 11.47 2.63 24.95
N ARG A 25 10.55 3.41 25.52
CA ARG A 25 9.37 2.88 26.21
C ARG A 25 8.40 2.26 25.21
N ASP A 26 7.71 1.20 25.60
CA ASP A 26 6.61 0.62 24.81
C ASP A 26 5.57 1.69 24.46
N ASN A 27 5.11 1.66 23.23
CA ASN A 27 4.10 2.58 22.73
C ASN A 27 2.72 2.11 23.20
N PRO A 28 1.95 2.94 23.92
CA PRO A 28 0.58 2.58 24.27
C PRO A 28 -0.26 2.22 23.05
N ALA A 29 -1.16 1.26 23.19
CA ALA A 29 -2.14 0.94 22.15
C ALA A 29 -3.10 2.14 21.97
N MET A 30 -3.56 2.36 20.74
CA MET A 30 -4.55 3.41 20.50
C MET A 30 -5.90 2.99 21.09
N PRO A 31 -6.60 3.86 21.86
CA PRO A 31 -7.89 3.50 22.46
C PRO A 31 -8.92 3.06 21.42
N GLU A 32 -9.62 1.96 21.65
CA GLU A 32 -10.68 1.44 20.76
C GLU A 32 -12.03 2.11 21.06
N ARG A 33 -12.09 3.43 20.90
CA ARG A 33 -13.32 4.21 21.11
C ARG A 33 -13.55 5.25 20.03
N CYS A 34 -14.81 5.65 19.93
CA CYS A 34 -15.27 6.75 19.09
C CYS A 34 -14.77 8.09 19.60
N GLY A 35 -14.17 8.88 18.71
CA GLY A 35 -13.59 10.17 19.06
C GLY A 35 -12.33 10.03 19.91
N LEU A 36 -11.27 10.71 19.49
CA LEU A 36 -10.02 10.74 20.22
C LEU A 36 -9.59 12.17 20.48
N ASN A 37 -8.89 12.39 21.58
CA ASN A 37 -8.09 13.59 21.78
C ASN A 37 -6.77 13.40 21.02
N VAL A 38 -6.61 14.09 19.89
CA VAL A 38 -5.48 13.92 18.98
C VAL A 38 -4.59 15.14 19.01
N ALA A 39 -3.30 14.94 19.21
CA ALA A 39 -2.29 15.98 19.00
C ALA A 39 -1.67 15.83 17.62
N LEU A 40 -1.74 16.86 16.77
CA LEU A 40 -0.93 16.96 15.56
C LEU A 40 0.27 17.86 15.87
N VAL A 41 1.47 17.27 15.84
CA VAL A 41 2.74 17.96 16.10
C VAL A 41 3.48 18.07 14.77
N VAL A 42 3.53 19.29 14.23
CA VAL A 42 3.97 19.51 12.84
C VAL A 42 5.29 20.28 12.76
N ASP A 43 6.19 19.77 11.94
CA ASP A 43 7.49 20.37 11.67
C ASP A 43 7.37 21.55 10.69
N LEU A 44 8.01 22.67 11.04
CA LEU A 44 8.14 23.88 10.23
C LEU A 44 9.61 24.28 10.04
N SER A 45 10.56 23.36 10.26
CA SER A 45 11.98 23.57 10.05
C SER A 45 12.31 23.97 8.61
N GLY A 46 13.54 24.45 8.39
CA GLY A 46 13.96 25.00 7.10
C GLY A 46 13.89 24.00 5.94
N SER A 47 14.08 22.69 6.21
CA SER A 47 14.01 21.62 5.22
C SER A 47 12.64 21.57 4.54
N MET A 48 11.57 21.69 5.33
CA MET A 48 10.18 21.62 4.88
C MET A 48 9.89 22.58 3.71
N GLY A 49 10.47 23.78 3.74
CA GLY A 49 10.28 24.79 2.70
C GLY A 49 8.80 25.11 2.43
N SER A 50 8.53 25.74 1.28
CA SER A 50 7.15 26.16 0.94
C SER A 50 6.21 24.99 0.65
N ASN A 51 6.75 23.88 0.17
CA ASN A 51 5.99 22.72 -0.23
C ASN A 51 5.62 21.82 0.98
N GLY A 52 6.57 21.59 1.89
CA GLY A 52 6.29 20.93 3.17
C GLY A 52 5.28 21.75 3.99
N LEU A 53 5.37 23.08 4.00
CA LEU A 53 4.36 23.94 4.62
C LEU A 53 2.96 23.70 4.03
N ARG A 54 2.83 23.71 2.69
CA ARG A 54 1.54 23.42 2.02
C ARG A 54 1.02 22.03 2.37
N THR A 55 1.92 21.04 2.47
CA THR A 55 1.58 19.67 2.85
C THR A 55 1.00 19.61 4.25
N ILE A 56 1.67 20.22 5.23
CA ILE A 56 1.20 20.29 6.62
C ILE A 56 -0.13 21.03 6.73
N GLN A 57 -0.28 22.17 6.04
CA GLN A 57 -1.53 22.90 6.00
C GLN A 57 -2.65 22.04 5.40
N GLY A 58 -2.36 21.26 4.35
CA GLY A 58 -3.27 20.28 3.76
C GLY A 58 -3.67 19.19 4.75
N VAL A 59 -2.70 18.60 5.45
CA VAL A 59 -2.95 17.54 6.44
C VAL A 59 -3.86 18.00 7.57
N VAL A 60 -3.53 19.11 8.24
CA VAL A 60 -4.31 19.58 9.39
C VAL A 60 -5.74 19.93 8.96
N ASN A 61 -5.89 20.64 7.83
CA ASN A 61 -7.22 20.95 7.30
C ASN A 61 -8.00 19.69 6.85
N SER A 62 -7.32 18.70 6.26
CA SER A 62 -7.95 17.45 5.85
C SER A 62 -8.43 16.66 7.06
N VAL A 63 -7.58 16.43 8.06
CA VAL A 63 -7.97 15.75 9.30
C VAL A 63 -9.14 16.46 9.98
N ALA A 64 -9.07 17.78 10.16
CA ALA A 64 -10.13 18.55 10.78
C ALA A 64 -11.44 18.48 10.01
N SER A 65 -11.41 18.62 8.68
CA SER A 65 -12.62 18.63 7.86
C SER A 65 -13.20 17.24 7.60
N ARG A 66 -12.37 16.19 7.58
CA ARG A 66 -12.81 14.81 7.34
C ARG A 66 -13.34 14.12 8.58
N LEU A 67 -12.92 14.54 9.75
CA LEU A 67 -13.46 14.04 11.01
C LEU A 67 -14.64 14.89 11.53
N GLN A 68 -15.13 15.86 10.75
CA GLN A 68 -16.32 16.63 11.12
C GLN A 68 -17.53 15.70 11.23
N GLY A 69 -18.25 15.77 12.36
CA GLY A 69 -19.32 14.83 12.72
C GLY A 69 -18.89 13.78 13.74
N THR A 70 -17.59 13.69 14.04
CA THR A 70 -17.06 12.81 15.11
C THR A 70 -16.94 13.51 16.47
N ASP A 71 -16.71 12.70 17.50
CA ASP A 71 -16.32 13.19 18.83
C ASP A 71 -14.80 13.43 18.94
N THR A 72 -14.08 13.58 17.81
CA THR A 72 -12.63 13.86 17.81
C THR A 72 -12.35 15.30 18.22
N ASN A 73 -11.33 15.50 19.06
CA ASN A 73 -10.80 16.81 19.41
C ASN A 73 -9.36 16.93 18.93
N LEU A 74 -9.00 18.05 18.31
CA LEU A 74 -7.64 18.30 17.83
C LEU A 74 -6.94 19.33 18.69
N GLY A 75 -5.77 18.95 19.20
CA GLY A 75 -4.75 19.88 19.66
C GLY A 75 -3.64 20.01 18.62
N LEU A 76 -3.15 21.22 18.41
CA LEU A 76 -2.21 21.53 17.33
C LEU A 76 -0.94 22.16 17.88
N PHE A 77 0.19 21.54 17.57
CA PHE A 77 1.52 21.98 17.98
C PHE A 77 2.38 22.18 16.75
N ASN A 78 3.16 23.26 16.71
CA ASN A 78 4.18 23.44 15.68
C ASN A 78 5.57 23.52 16.30
N PHE A 79 6.59 23.18 15.53
CA PHE A 79 7.97 23.32 15.97
C PHE A 79 8.94 23.59 14.82
N ALA A 80 10.09 24.16 15.18
CA ALA A 80 11.32 24.21 14.41
C ALA A 80 12.45 24.07 15.43
N GLU A 81 13.33 25.07 15.58
CA GLU A 81 14.32 25.10 16.67
C GLU A 81 13.63 25.20 18.05
N ASN A 82 12.43 25.78 18.06
CA ASN A 82 11.58 26.01 19.23
C ASN A 82 10.19 25.43 18.97
N SER A 83 9.45 25.10 20.03
CA SER A 83 8.00 24.83 19.96
C SER A 83 7.27 25.74 20.94
N PRO A 84 6.34 26.59 20.46
CA PRO A 84 6.08 26.92 19.05
C PRO A 84 7.32 27.48 18.33
N ALA A 85 7.37 27.34 17.01
CA ALA A 85 8.40 27.99 16.19
C ALA A 85 8.26 29.52 16.28
N LYS A 86 9.36 30.27 16.44
CA LYS A 86 9.34 31.70 16.82
C LYS A 86 8.50 32.61 15.91
N ARG A 87 8.42 32.30 14.61
CA ARG A 87 7.63 33.05 13.62
C ARG A 87 6.11 32.85 13.77
N ASN A 88 5.70 31.81 14.47
CA ASN A 88 4.33 31.33 14.53
C ASN A 88 3.66 31.72 15.86
N GLY A 89 2.32 31.75 15.84
CA GLY A 89 1.53 31.94 17.05
C GLY A 89 1.62 30.74 18.01
N SER A 90 1.04 30.92 19.20
CA SER A 90 0.95 29.85 20.21
C SER A 90 0.35 28.56 19.68
N ASN A 91 0.77 27.44 20.25
CA ASN A 91 0.13 26.15 20.03
C ASN A 91 -1.37 26.23 20.42
N LEU A 92 -2.23 25.54 19.69
CA LEU A 92 -3.60 25.29 20.10
C LEU A 92 -3.60 24.03 20.97
N SER A 93 -3.00 24.13 22.16
CA SER A 93 -2.70 22.98 23.02
C SER A 93 -3.91 22.44 23.77
N SER A 94 -4.99 23.21 23.92
CA SER A 94 -6.27 22.70 24.42
C SER A 94 -7.05 22.13 23.22
N PRO A 95 -7.37 20.83 23.20
CA PRO A 95 -8.06 20.20 22.08
C PRO A 95 -9.40 20.86 21.81
N VAL A 96 -9.68 21.16 20.54
CA VAL A 96 -10.97 21.69 20.11
C VAL A 96 -11.72 20.66 19.27
N SER A 97 -13.03 20.58 19.46
CA SER A 97 -13.85 19.64 18.70
C SER A 97 -13.88 19.99 17.22
N VAL A 98 -13.59 19.00 16.38
CA VAL A 98 -13.70 19.12 14.92
C VAL A 98 -15.15 19.21 14.43
N SER A 99 -16.13 18.89 15.27
CA SER A 99 -17.54 18.92 14.89
C SER A 99 -18.21 20.27 15.16
N THR A 100 -17.54 21.16 15.90
CA THR A 100 -18.09 22.47 16.25
C THR A 100 -17.62 23.56 15.29
N GLN A 101 -18.48 24.53 15.01
CA GLN A 101 -18.12 25.69 14.17
C GLN A 101 -16.99 26.51 14.80
N SER A 102 -16.98 26.68 16.13
CA SER A 102 -15.92 27.37 16.86
C SER A 102 -14.58 26.62 16.78
N GLY A 103 -14.59 25.30 16.93
CA GLY A 103 -13.39 24.47 16.79
C GLY A 103 -12.82 24.52 15.38
N GLN A 104 -13.66 24.37 14.35
CA GLN A 104 -13.25 24.51 12.95
C GLN A 104 -12.63 25.88 12.65
N ALA A 105 -13.22 26.96 13.17
CA ALA A 105 -12.68 28.31 13.02
C ALA A 105 -11.32 28.49 13.73
N ALA A 106 -11.15 27.91 14.93
CA ALA A 106 -9.90 27.95 15.67
C ALA A 106 -8.78 27.19 14.95
N ILE A 107 -9.07 25.97 14.46
CA ILE A 107 -8.14 25.16 13.68
C ILE A 107 -7.73 25.91 12.42
N LYS A 108 -8.70 26.40 11.63
CA LYS A 108 -8.41 27.11 10.39
C LYS A 108 -7.53 28.35 10.64
N LYS A 109 -7.84 29.14 11.67
CA LYS A 109 -7.04 30.32 12.04
C LYS A 109 -5.61 29.94 12.40
N TRP A 110 -5.43 28.83 13.12
CA TRP A 110 -4.11 28.34 13.48
C TRP A 110 -3.31 27.93 12.24
N VAL A 111 -3.93 27.17 11.32
CA VAL A 111 -3.30 26.71 10.06
C VAL A 111 -2.95 27.87 9.12
N ASP A 112 -3.84 28.84 8.98
CA ASP A 112 -3.62 30.04 8.14
C ASP A 112 -2.44 30.90 8.66
N GLY A 113 -2.13 30.80 9.97
CA GLY A 113 -1.03 31.52 10.60
C GLY A 113 0.34 30.83 10.49
N LEU A 114 0.42 29.63 9.91
CA LEU A 114 1.66 28.88 9.82
C LEU A 114 2.62 29.46 8.77
N ALA A 115 3.89 29.59 9.15
CA ALA A 115 4.97 30.02 8.28
C ALA A 115 6.29 29.32 8.66
N ILE A 116 7.10 29.00 7.65
CA ILE A 116 8.49 28.55 7.86
C ILE A 116 9.28 29.73 8.48
N PRO A 117 9.93 29.56 9.64
CA PRO A 117 10.80 30.58 10.23
C PRO A 117 11.91 30.99 9.25
N THR A 118 12.39 32.21 9.35
CA THR A 118 13.64 32.64 8.69
C THR A 118 14.84 32.10 9.45
N GLU A 119 16.04 32.10 8.84
CA GLU A 119 17.28 31.66 9.49
C GLU A 119 17.50 32.33 10.87
N ARG A 120 17.21 33.64 10.98
CA ARG A 120 17.35 34.40 12.24
C ARG A 120 16.33 34.00 13.31
N GLU A 121 15.22 33.40 12.90
CA GLU A 121 14.14 32.94 13.78
C GLU A 121 14.33 31.47 14.22
N GLY A 122 15.37 30.80 13.70
CA GLY A 122 15.73 29.42 14.04
C GLY A 122 14.99 28.39 13.18
N GLN A 123 15.71 27.82 12.21
CA GLN A 123 15.19 26.86 11.23
C GLN A 123 15.57 25.41 11.50
N ALA A 124 16.26 25.12 12.61
CA ALA A 124 16.64 23.77 12.98
C ALA A 124 15.43 22.88 13.32
N THR A 125 15.66 21.58 13.51
CA THR A 125 14.61 20.58 13.76
C THR A 125 14.71 20.05 15.19
N ASN A 126 13.81 20.46 16.10
CA ASN A 126 13.85 20.12 17.54
C ASN A 126 12.70 19.21 17.97
N TRP A 127 12.90 17.89 17.82
CA TRP A 127 11.90 16.90 18.20
C TRP A 127 11.63 16.86 19.71
N GLN A 128 12.66 17.07 20.54
CA GLN A 128 12.53 17.06 22.00
C GLN A 128 11.55 18.13 22.47
N GLU A 129 11.73 19.37 22.04
CA GLU A 129 10.89 20.49 22.49
C GLU A 129 9.43 20.29 22.06
N ALA A 130 9.21 19.78 20.85
CA ALA A 130 7.88 19.52 20.31
C ALA A 130 7.09 18.50 21.17
N LEU A 131 7.71 17.36 21.48
CA LEU A 131 7.09 16.32 22.30
C LEU A 131 6.97 16.74 23.78
N TYR A 132 7.91 17.54 24.28
CA TYR A 132 7.84 18.07 25.64
C TYR A 132 6.63 18.99 25.84
N GLN A 133 6.25 19.82 24.87
CA GLN A 133 5.04 20.64 24.94
C GLN A 133 3.76 19.79 25.09
N VAL A 134 3.70 18.63 24.42
CA VAL A 134 2.58 17.69 24.59
C VAL A 134 2.59 17.08 25.99
N ALA A 135 3.76 16.65 26.48
CA ALA A 135 3.89 16.08 27.81
C ALA A 135 3.45 17.07 28.90
N GLN A 136 3.81 18.35 28.77
CA GLN A 136 3.40 19.41 29.68
C GLN A 136 1.88 19.62 29.68
N TYR A 137 1.25 19.62 28.49
CA TYR A 137 -0.20 19.72 28.41
C TYR A 137 -0.88 18.54 29.13
N ASN A 138 -0.45 17.32 28.84
CA ASN A 138 -1.01 16.10 29.44
C ASN A 138 -0.85 16.09 30.97
N GLU A 139 0.29 16.54 31.48
CA GLU A 139 0.57 16.63 32.91
C GLU A 139 -0.36 17.62 33.61
N GLN A 140 -0.62 18.76 32.98
CA GLN A 140 -1.53 19.79 33.49
C GLN A 140 -3.00 19.38 33.38
N ASN A 141 -3.34 18.46 32.48
CA ASN A 141 -4.71 18.06 32.15
C ASN A 141 -4.89 16.53 32.24
N PRO A 142 -4.71 15.90 33.42
CA PRO A 142 -4.66 14.44 33.56
C PRO A 142 -5.96 13.71 33.17
N SER A 143 -7.11 14.40 33.23
CA SER A 143 -8.42 13.89 32.83
C SER A 143 -8.76 14.11 31.36
N ASP A 144 -7.98 14.94 30.65
CA ASP A 144 -8.21 15.33 29.25
C ASP A 144 -6.92 15.21 28.43
N ARG A 145 -6.14 14.16 28.71
CA ARG A 145 -4.89 13.86 27.99
C ARG A 145 -5.16 13.52 26.52
N TYR A 146 -4.14 13.69 25.69
CA TYR A 146 -4.16 13.15 24.34
C TYR A 146 -4.15 11.62 24.37
N ASP A 147 -4.96 11.02 23.49
CA ASP A 147 -4.96 9.59 23.23
C ASP A 147 -3.82 9.22 22.26
N VAL A 148 -3.58 10.07 21.26
CA VAL A 148 -2.54 9.87 20.24
C VAL A 148 -1.89 11.19 19.83
N VAL A 149 -0.58 11.14 19.57
CA VAL A 149 0.23 12.17 18.93
C VAL A 149 0.64 11.68 17.55
N TYR A 150 0.34 12.44 16.49
CA TYR A 150 1.01 12.29 15.20
C TYR A 150 2.11 13.34 15.09
N MET A 151 3.36 12.89 15.11
CA MET A 151 4.51 13.75 14.91
C MET A 151 4.94 13.69 13.46
N ILE A 152 4.80 14.79 12.72
CA ILE A 152 5.00 14.84 11.26
C ILE A 152 6.22 15.69 10.95
N THR A 153 7.20 15.11 10.25
CA THR A 153 8.51 15.74 9.98
C THR A 153 9.14 15.21 8.68
N ASP A 154 9.95 16.04 8.01
CA ASP A 154 10.71 15.66 6.81
C ASP A 154 12.18 15.33 7.10
N GLY A 155 12.64 15.55 8.33
CA GLY A 155 14.05 15.47 8.68
C GLY A 155 14.31 15.01 10.10
N ASN A 156 15.50 14.44 10.31
CA ASN A 156 15.96 14.02 11.63
C ASN A 156 16.21 15.25 12.55
N PRO A 157 16.19 15.10 13.89
CA PRO A 157 16.43 16.23 14.77
C PRO A 157 17.88 16.72 14.63
N THR A 158 18.06 18.04 14.58
CA THR A 158 19.39 18.68 14.41
C THR A 158 19.78 19.53 15.61
N VAL A 159 18.86 19.70 16.56
CA VAL A 159 19.06 20.45 17.80
C VAL A 159 18.20 19.86 18.92
N ARG A 160 18.57 20.21 20.14
CA ARG A 160 17.82 19.97 21.37
C ARG A 160 17.91 21.19 22.29
N LYS A 161 16.99 21.32 23.25
CA LYS A 161 17.11 22.33 24.31
C LYS A 161 17.51 21.72 25.64
N ASP A 162 18.62 22.20 26.16
CA ASP A 162 19.26 21.77 27.39
C ASP A 162 18.60 22.44 28.62
N ASN A 163 17.28 22.33 28.74
CA ASN A 163 16.56 22.89 29.90
C ASN A 163 16.09 21.81 30.89
N ALA A 164 15.88 20.57 30.42
CA ALA A 164 15.43 19.45 31.23
C ALA A 164 16.56 18.65 31.92
N PHE A 165 17.82 18.87 31.50
CA PHE A 165 19.03 18.26 32.07
C PHE A 165 20.08 19.32 32.41
N ALA A 166 19.63 20.44 32.98
CA ALA A 166 20.48 21.54 33.38
C ALA A 166 21.31 21.16 34.63
N ASP A 167 22.33 20.32 34.48
CA ASP A 167 23.47 20.34 35.40
C ASP A 167 24.82 20.05 34.70
N VAL A 168 25.80 20.88 35.08
CA VAL A 168 27.26 20.84 34.91
C VAL A 168 27.91 20.92 33.50
N ARG A 169 28.20 22.16 33.09
CA ARG A 169 29.50 22.60 32.49
C ARG A 169 29.99 22.00 31.16
N MET A 170 29.14 21.73 30.16
CA MET A 170 29.64 21.47 28.81
C MET A 170 29.05 22.43 27.76
N ARG A 171 29.68 23.61 27.63
CA ARG A 171 29.49 24.55 26.51
C ARG A 171 30.14 23.99 25.23
N PHE A 172 29.63 22.88 24.71
CA PHE A 172 29.86 22.50 23.31
C PHE A 172 28.66 22.95 22.48
N SER A 173 28.39 24.26 22.44
CA SER A 173 27.35 24.83 21.57
C SER A 173 27.98 25.43 20.32
N THR A 174 27.99 24.67 19.24
CA THR A 174 27.58 25.22 17.96
C THR A 174 26.66 24.16 17.37
N ALA A 175 25.39 24.19 17.77
CA ALA A 175 24.36 23.44 17.08
C ALA A 175 24.22 24.16 15.73
N ASP A 176 24.90 23.67 14.71
CA ASP A 176 24.94 24.31 13.39
C ASP A 176 23.66 24.05 12.59
N GLY A 177 22.68 23.33 13.18
CA GLY A 177 21.41 22.98 12.57
C GLY A 177 21.59 22.17 11.28
N SER A 178 22.79 21.63 11.04
CA SER A 178 23.20 21.10 9.74
C SER A 178 23.51 19.61 9.75
N ALA A 179 23.48 18.99 10.94
CA ALA A 179 23.72 17.57 11.17
C ALA A 179 22.80 17.07 12.29
N THR A 180 22.51 15.77 12.28
CA THR A 180 21.82 15.08 13.39
C THR A 180 22.87 14.40 14.26
N GLU A 181 22.94 14.75 15.54
CA GLU A 181 23.78 14.06 16.51
C GLU A 181 22.98 13.04 17.36
N PHE A 182 23.64 11.99 17.88
CA PHE A 182 23.00 10.99 18.76
C PHE A 182 22.29 11.63 19.95
N ARG A 183 22.88 12.65 20.57
CA ARG A 183 22.30 13.40 21.69
C ARG A 183 20.96 14.06 21.37
N ASP A 184 20.72 14.47 20.11
CA ASP A 184 19.48 15.14 19.71
C ASP A 184 18.34 14.11 19.64
N VAL A 185 18.65 12.92 19.12
CA VAL A 185 17.74 11.77 19.13
C VAL A 185 17.49 11.29 20.56
N GLU A 186 18.52 11.17 21.41
CA GLU A 186 18.38 10.79 22.82
C GLU A 186 17.48 11.76 23.61
N GLY A 187 17.64 13.07 23.39
CA GLY A 187 16.75 14.09 23.98
C GLY A 187 15.30 13.89 23.53
N ALA A 188 15.08 13.62 22.25
CA ALA A 188 13.76 13.32 21.71
C ALA A 188 13.15 12.04 22.32
N ILE A 189 13.93 10.97 22.48
CA ILE A 189 13.48 9.72 23.14
C ILE A 189 13.00 10.01 24.57
N GLY A 190 13.76 10.82 25.33
CA GLY A 190 13.38 11.22 26.68
C GLY A 190 11.99 11.89 26.74
N ALA A 191 11.76 12.89 25.87
CA ALA A 191 10.46 13.56 25.78
C ALA A 191 9.34 12.62 25.30
N ALA A 192 9.61 11.76 24.32
CA ALA A 192 8.66 10.76 23.83
C ALA A 192 8.24 9.79 24.95
N ASN A 193 9.21 9.36 25.77
CA ASN A 193 8.95 8.48 26.90
C ASN A 193 8.06 9.13 27.97
N MET A 194 8.17 10.45 28.18
CA MET A 194 7.27 11.18 29.08
C MET A 194 5.83 11.12 28.58
N VAL A 195 5.60 11.41 27.30
CA VAL A 195 4.28 11.33 26.65
C VAL A 195 3.72 9.89 26.73
N LYS A 196 4.52 8.88 26.38
CA LYS A 196 4.12 7.47 26.45
C LYS A 196 3.85 6.99 27.89
N ALA A 197 4.60 7.48 28.88
CA ALA A 197 4.36 7.18 30.29
C ALA A 197 3.02 7.75 30.79
N GLN A 198 2.53 8.82 30.17
CA GLN A 198 1.20 9.39 30.43
C GLN A 198 0.08 8.61 29.72
N GLY A 199 0.37 7.52 29.01
CA GLY A 199 -0.62 6.70 28.31
C GLY A 199 -0.98 7.19 26.90
N THR A 200 -0.33 8.24 26.41
CA THR A 200 -0.53 8.76 25.06
C THR A 200 0.32 7.99 24.06
N ARG A 201 -0.31 7.48 22.99
CA ARG A 201 0.40 6.84 21.88
C ARG A 201 1.15 7.87 21.03
N ILE A 202 2.33 7.55 20.53
CA ILE A 202 3.04 8.38 19.53
C ILE A 202 3.10 7.63 18.20
N VAL A 203 2.64 8.26 17.13
CA VAL A 203 2.83 7.81 15.76
C VAL A 203 3.76 8.78 15.05
N ALA A 204 4.95 8.33 14.69
CA ALA A 204 5.95 9.16 14.03
C ALA A 204 5.83 9.03 12.50
N VAL A 205 5.58 10.14 11.82
CA VAL A 205 5.25 10.19 10.39
C VAL A 205 6.33 10.97 9.65
N GLY A 206 7.09 10.26 8.83
CA GLY A 206 8.06 10.83 7.91
C GLY A 206 7.41 11.23 6.58
N ILE A 207 7.81 12.39 6.06
CA ILE A 207 7.50 12.83 4.69
C ILE A 207 8.81 13.10 3.93
N PRO A 208 8.80 13.14 2.59
CA PRO A 208 10.03 13.24 1.81
C PRO A 208 10.67 14.62 1.94
N SER A 209 11.98 14.66 2.13
CA SER A 209 12.79 15.90 2.12
C SER A 209 12.89 16.55 0.72
N ASN A 210 12.57 15.79 -0.33
CA ASN A 210 12.80 16.15 -1.74
C ASN A 210 11.67 16.97 -2.40
N TRP A 211 10.69 17.48 -1.66
CA TRP A 211 9.66 18.37 -2.22
C TRP A 211 10.22 19.75 -2.61
N ARG A 212 11.52 19.87 -2.90
CA ARG A 212 12.17 21.08 -3.44
C ARG A 212 12.37 21.05 -4.95
N GLY A 213 12.12 19.93 -5.63
CA GLY A 213 12.34 19.79 -7.09
C GLY A 213 13.82 19.95 -7.53
N VAL A 214 14.73 20.17 -6.57
CA VAL A 214 16.17 20.22 -6.75
C VAL A 214 16.77 19.53 -5.53
N ILE A 215 17.46 18.41 -5.76
CA ILE A 215 18.15 17.64 -4.74
C ILE A 215 19.55 18.25 -4.55
N THR A 216 19.92 18.60 -3.32
CA THR A 216 21.32 18.82 -2.96
C THR A 216 21.80 17.67 -2.09
N SER A 217 23.10 17.31 -2.16
CA SER A 217 23.68 16.19 -1.38
C SER A 217 23.54 16.32 0.14
N ARG A 218 23.15 17.50 0.64
CA ARG A 218 22.91 17.80 2.05
C ARG A 218 21.46 17.50 2.49
N ASP A 219 20.50 17.55 1.56
CA ASP A 219 19.08 17.27 1.82
C ASP A 219 18.77 15.76 1.85
N ASP A 220 19.54 14.94 1.12
CA ASP A 220 19.47 13.47 1.19
C ASP A 220 20.00 12.93 2.52
N GLN A 221 20.91 13.68 3.15
CA GLN A 221 21.54 13.31 4.40
C GLN A 221 20.60 13.61 5.58
N LEU A 222 19.97 14.79 5.63
CA LEU A 222 19.07 15.13 6.73
C LEU A 222 17.67 14.49 6.63
N ALA A 223 17.38 13.75 5.56
CA ALA A 223 16.14 13.03 5.36
C ALA A 223 15.82 12.14 6.57
N VAL A 224 14.54 12.14 6.96
CA VAL A 224 14.04 11.35 8.08
C VAL A 224 14.39 9.85 7.90
N SER A 225 14.86 9.20 8.97
CA SER A 225 15.16 7.77 8.97
C SER A 225 14.14 6.97 9.77
N ASP A 226 13.81 5.77 9.30
CA ASP A 226 12.92 4.83 9.99
C ASP A 226 13.38 4.55 11.41
N GLU A 227 14.70 4.44 11.64
CA GLU A 227 15.23 4.10 12.95
C GLU A 227 15.20 5.24 13.94
N ASN A 228 15.18 6.49 13.47
CA ASN A 228 14.98 7.65 14.35
C ASN A 228 13.48 7.86 14.63
N LEU A 229 12.59 7.64 13.65
CA LEU A 229 11.15 7.62 13.89
C LEU A 229 10.77 6.53 14.90
N LYS A 230 11.29 5.31 14.70
CA LYS A 230 11.17 4.18 15.63
C LYS A 230 11.67 4.49 17.04
N ALA A 231 12.69 5.35 17.17
CA ALA A 231 13.26 5.68 18.47
C ALA A 231 12.27 6.45 19.37
N ILE A 232 11.41 7.30 18.77
CA ILE A 232 10.44 8.10 19.53
C ILE A 232 9.08 7.42 19.66
N SER A 233 8.65 6.63 18.67
CA SER A 233 7.34 5.99 18.68
C SER A 233 7.39 4.56 19.21
N GLY A 234 8.08 3.65 18.51
CA GLY A 234 8.11 2.21 18.82
C GLY A 234 8.53 1.37 17.60
N GLY A 235 8.56 0.04 17.78
CA GLY A 235 9.20 -0.88 16.84
C GLY A 235 8.36 -1.32 15.64
N SER A 236 7.06 -1.09 15.63
CA SER A 236 6.14 -1.56 14.58
C SER A 236 6.06 -0.56 13.42
N GLY A 237 6.60 -0.91 12.26
CA GLY A 237 6.53 -0.05 11.07
C GLY A 237 5.22 -0.19 10.29
N TYR A 238 4.85 0.82 9.51
CA TYR A 238 3.74 0.80 8.55
C TYR A 238 4.11 -0.03 7.31
N GLN A 239 4.37 -1.33 7.50
CA GLN A 239 4.68 -2.29 6.44
C GLN A 239 4.09 -3.67 6.77
N GLY A 240 3.83 -4.48 5.73
CA GLY A 240 3.24 -5.83 5.89
C GLY A 240 1.71 -5.85 5.81
N ARG A 241 1.08 -6.82 6.48
CA ARG A 241 -0.37 -7.08 6.40
C ARG A 241 -1.24 -6.09 7.19
N GLU A 242 -0.65 -5.26 8.06
CA GLU A 242 -1.34 -4.29 8.91
C GLU A 242 -1.02 -2.85 8.49
N ARG A 243 -1.61 -2.40 7.38
CA ARG A 243 -1.41 -1.04 6.84
C ARG A 243 -2.27 0.00 7.59
N SER A 244 -2.08 0.14 8.90
CA SER A 244 -2.74 1.16 9.74
C SER A 244 -1.81 1.93 10.64
N LEU A 245 -2.04 3.23 10.77
CA LEU A 245 -1.38 4.04 11.79
C LEU A 245 -1.93 3.83 13.21
N ARG A 246 -2.99 3.02 13.40
CA ARG A 246 -3.38 2.57 14.75
C ARG A 246 -2.48 1.47 15.29
N ALA A 247 -1.98 0.59 14.40
CA ALA A 247 -1.10 -0.53 14.73
C ALA A 247 0.37 -0.16 14.54
N ALA A 248 0.69 0.62 13.50
CA ALA A 248 2.03 1.11 13.25
C ALA A 248 2.42 2.22 14.23
N ASP A 249 3.65 2.16 14.72
CA ASP A 249 4.31 3.18 15.52
C ASP A 249 4.95 4.24 14.64
N PHE A 250 5.40 3.89 13.44
CA PHE A 250 5.97 4.85 12.49
C PHE A 250 5.62 4.51 11.04
N ALA A 251 5.64 5.53 10.19
CA ALA A 251 5.43 5.41 8.76
C ALA A 251 6.21 6.48 8.00
N GLN A 252 6.67 6.15 6.80
CA GLN A 252 7.09 7.15 5.83
C GLN A 252 6.12 7.12 4.66
N PHE A 253 5.73 8.28 4.18
CA PHE A 253 4.83 8.41 3.02
C PHE A 253 5.50 9.24 1.94
N GLU A 254 5.46 8.75 0.71
CA GLU A 254 5.91 9.51 -0.46
C GLU A 254 4.80 10.43 -1.02
N SER A 255 3.55 10.16 -0.64
CA SER A 255 2.36 10.91 -1.09
C SER A 255 1.63 11.52 0.09
N SER A 256 1.42 12.84 0.03
CA SER A 256 0.65 13.56 1.04
C SER A 256 -0.80 13.09 1.12
N ALA A 257 -1.41 12.69 0.00
CA ALA A 257 -2.78 12.17 -0.03
C ALA A 257 -2.88 10.81 0.68
N VAL A 258 -1.89 9.93 0.49
CA VAL A 258 -1.84 8.63 1.16
C VAL A 258 -1.61 8.82 2.66
N MET A 259 -0.70 9.72 3.06
CA MET A 259 -0.48 10.07 4.46
C MET A 259 -1.76 10.60 5.13
N GLN A 260 -2.41 11.58 4.51
CA GLN A 260 -3.66 12.15 5.02
C GLN A 260 -4.69 11.05 5.24
N GLN A 261 -4.88 10.19 4.24
CA GLN A 261 -5.82 9.09 4.32
C GLN A 261 -5.44 8.11 5.43
N ALA A 262 -4.16 7.77 5.57
CA ALA A 262 -3.70 6.86 6.62
C ALA A 262 -3.97 7.42 8.03
N ILE A 263 -3.77 8.73 8.25
CA ILE A 263 -4.08 9.41 9.51
C ILE A 263 -5.59 9.46 9.75
N ILE A 264 -6.39 9.75 8.73
CA ILE A 264 -7.85 9.80 8.85
C ILE A 264 -8.41 8.41 9.14
N ASN A 265 -7.92 7.38 8.44
CA ASN A 265 -8.30 5.98 8.65
C ASN A 265 -7.90 5.50 10.04
N SER A 266 -6.75 5.94 10.55
CA SER A 266 -6.37 5.59 11.92
C SER A 266 -7.18 6.32 12.98
N LEU A 267 -7.91 7.36 12.61
CA LEU A 267 -8.77 8.14 13.50
C LEU A 267 -10.27 7.86 13.31
N ASN A 268 -10.62 6.82 12.52
CA ASN A 268 -11.96 6.44 12.07
C ASN A 268 -13.14 6.95 12.92
N THR A 269 -14.16 7.42 12.20
CA THR A 269 -15.45 7.83 12.76
C THR A 269 -16.24 6.59 13.19
N CYS A 270 -17.28 6.71 14.03
CA CYS A 270 -18.22 5.61 14.29
C CYS A 270 -19.08 5.40 13.04
N ALA A 271 -18.48 5.00 11.93
CA ALA A 271 -19.15 4.92 10.65
C ALA A 271 -18.53 3.83 9.78
N ILE A 272 -19.32 3.40 8.80
CA ILE A 272 -18.76 2.76 7.62
C ILE A 272 -18.48 3.87 6.62
N THR A 273 -17.22 4.00 6.22
CA THR A 273 -16.84 4.92 5.15
C THR A 273 -16.53 4.14 3.90
N VAL A 274 -17.01 4.63 2.76
CA VAL A 274 -16.77 4.03 1.45
C VAL A 274 -16.18 5.09 0.55
N GLU A 275 -14.93 4.89 0.13
CA GLU A 275 -14.26 5.74 -0.85
C GLU A 275 -14.13 5.05 -2.19
N ARG A 276 -14.21 5.85 -3.26
CA ARG A 276 -13.94 5.39 -4.62
C ARG A 276 -12.53 5.83 -5.01
N ARG A 277 -11.74 4.90 -5.54
CA ARG A 277 -10.40 5.19 -6.08
C ARG A 277 -10.27 4.73 -7.53
N PHE A 278 -9.50 5.50 -8.27
CA PHE A 278 -9.17 5.27 -9.67
C PHE A 278 -7.75 4.73 -9.77
N TYR A 279 -7.58 3.60 -10.43
CA TYR A 279 -6.31 2.97 -10.69
C TYR A 279 -5.49 3.79 -11.69
N GLU A 280 -4.28 4.14 -11.28
CA GLU A 280 -3.29 4.89 -12.07
C GLU A 280 -1.98 4.10 -12.24
N GLY A 281 -1.97 2.83 -11.80
CA GLY A 281 -0.82 1.97 -12.00
C GLY A 281 -0.56 1.69 -13.48
N GLU A 282 0.70 1.38 -13.78
CA GLU A 282 1.13 1.12 -15.16
C GLU A 282 0.50 -0.15 -15.73
N ASP A 283 0.22 -1.16 -14.90
CA ASP A 283 -0.37 -2.42 -15.33
C ASP A 283 -1.89 -2.45 -15.06
N PRO A 284 -2.75 -2.38 -16.08
CA PRO A 284 -4.21 -2.35 -15.88
C PRO A 284 -4.78 -3.58 -15.16
N ASN A 285 -4.06 -4.69 -15.04
CA ASN A 285 -4.53 -5.85 -14.27
C ASN A 285 -3.72 -6.11 -13.00
N GLY A 286 -2.80 -5.21 -12.63
CA GLY A 286 -2.11 -5.25 -11.33
C GLY A 286 -3.11 -5.02 -10.19
N PRO A 287 -2.84 -5.49 -8.96
CA PRO A 287 -3.75 -5.25 -7.86
C PRO A 287 -3.77 -3.75 -7.53
N PRO A 288 -4.96 -3.17 -7.25
CA PRO A 288 -5.02 -1.79 -6.79
C PRO A 288 -4.47 -1.68 -5.37
N THR A 289 -3.64 -0.67 -5.14
CA THR A 289 -3.09 -0.31 -3.83
C THR A 289 -3.26 1.20 -3.61
N PRO A 290 -3.20 1.70 -2.37
CA PRO A 290 -3.24 3.13 -2.11
C PRO A 290 -2.16 3.94 -2.87
N GLU A 291 -1.02 3.33 -3.16
CA GLU A 291 0.12 3.95 -3.84
C GLU A 291 -0.08 4.10 -5.36
N ASN A 292 -0.81 3.17 -5.99
CA ASN A 292 -1.06 3.16 -7.44
C ASN A 292 -2.50 3.57 -7.81
N THR A 293 -3.21 4.19 -6.87
CA THR A 293 -4.59 4.66 -7.08
C THR A 293 -4.78 6.06 -6.55
N ARG A 294 -5.61 6.84 -7.24
CA ARG A 294 -5.98 8.20 -6.85
C ARG A 294 -7.43 8.26 -6.37
N GLY A 295 -7.67 9.03 -5.32
CA GLY A 295 -9.03 9.33 -4.86
C GLY A 295 -9.82 10.23 -5.82
N THR A 296 -11.14 10.12 -5.78
CA THR A 296 -12.08 11.08 -6.40
C THR A 296 -11.97 12.49 -5.80
N ASN A 297 -11.78 13.55 -6.59
CA ASN A 297 -11.67 14.96 -6.14
C ASN A 297 -12.82 15.84 -6.69
N GLU A 298 -12.87 17.14 -6.35
CA GLU A 298 -14.00 18.04 -6.67
C GLU A 298 -14.19 18.22 -8.18
N GLU A 299 -13.07 18.18 -8.92
CA GLU A 299 -13.02 18.27 -10.39
C GLU A 299 -13.69 17.08 -11.10
N THR A 300 -13.90 15.96 -10.40
CA THR A 300 -14.48 14.73 -10.99
C THR A 300 -15.92 14.43 -10.57
N VAL A 301 -16.50 15.09 -9.55
CA VAL A 301 -17.73 14.55 -8.90
C VAL A 301 -18.70 15.51 -8.17
N SER A 302 -19.02 16.71 -8.66
CA SER A 302 -20.15 17.42 -8.01
C SER A 302 -21.50 16.70 -8.28
N GLY A 303 -21.96 15.83 -7.37
CA GLY A 303 -23.30 15.21 -7.34
C GLY A 303 -23.49 13.89 -8.11
N GLN A 304 -22.40 13.20 -8.46
CA GLN A 304 -22.43 12.15 -9.47
C GLN A 304 -22.25 10.71 -9.01
N TRP A 305 -22.09 10.39 -7.72
CA TRP A 305 -22.24 9.01 -7.22
C TRP A 305 -22.76 8.93 -5.80
N SER A 306 -23.28 7.76 -5.45
CA SER A 306 -23.85 7.46 -4.14
C SER A 306 -23.71 5.99 -3.82
N PHE A 307 -23.64 5.70 -2.53
CA PHE A 307 -23.77 4.37 -2.00
C PHE A 307 -25.05 4.28 -1.18
N HIS A 308 -25.74 3.15 -1.32
CA HIS A 308 -26.85 2.75 -0.48
C HIS A 308 -26.32 1.78 0.58
N SER A 309 -26.75 1.98 1.83
CA SER A 309 -26.44 1.07 2.94
C SER A 309 -27.72 0.40 3.45
N GLU A 310 -27.60 -0.88 3.80
CA GLU A 310 -28.57 -1.59 4.64
C GLU A 310 -27.81 -2.10 5.87
N GLU A 311 -28.04 -1.48 7.02
CA GLU A 311 -27.37 -1.80 8.27
C GLU A 311 -28.28 -2.66 9.14
N THR A 312 -27.78 -3.80 9.62
CA THR A 312 -28.53 -4.65 10.56
C THR A 312 -27.93 -4.47 11.95
N PRO A 313 -28.43 -3.55 12.80
CA PRO A 313 -27.98 -3.43 14.19
C PRO A 313 -28.44 -4.64 15.02
N PRO A 314 -27.83 -4.91 16.18
CA PRO A 314 -28.23 -6.00 17.09
C PRO A 314 -29.67 -5.95 17.58
N SER A 315 -30.30 -4.78 17.56
CA SER A 315 -31.73 -4.63 17.83
C SER A 315 -32.62 -5.36 16.81
N GLY A 316 -32.06 -5.75 15.67
CA GLY A 316 -32.72 -6.50 14.60
C GLY A 316 -33.51 -5.63 13.62
N ARG A 317 -33.64 -4.32 13.87
CA ARG A 317 -34.32 -3.39 12.97
C ARG A 317 -33.35 -2.84 11.94
N VAL A 318 -33.50 -3.27 10.69
CA VAL A 318 -32.67 -2.79 9.57
C VAL A 318 -32.89 -1.29 9.37
N THR A 319 -31.80 -0.53 9.32
CA THR A 319 -31.76 0.87 8.90
C THR A 319 -31.19 0.96 7.50
N THR A 320 -31.70 1.86 6.68
CA THR A 320 -31.22 2.07 5.31
C THR A 320 -30.94 3.53 5.08
N GLU A 321 -29.82 3.84 4.44
CA GLU A 321 -29.44 5.21 4.13
C GLU A 321 -28.73 5.30 2.79
N ASP A 322 -29.08 6.32 2.01
CA ASP A 322 -28.33 6.72 0.81
C ASP A 322 -27.38 7.87 1.14
N LYS A 323 -26.10 7.66 0.89
CA LYS A 323 -25.08 8.69 1.09
C LYS A 323 -24.43 9.04 -0.23
N ILE A 324 -24.69 10.28 -0.67
CA ILE A 324 -23.87 10.97 -1.65
C ILE A 324 -22.60 11.42 -0.90
N PRO A 325 -21.41 11.21 -1.48
CA PRO A 325 -20.17 11.71 -0.92
C PRO A 325 -20.24 13.21 -0.73
N ASN A 326 -20.00 13.67 0.49
CA ASN A 326 -20.23 15.06 0.84
C ASN A 326 -18.99 15.94 0.59
N ALA A 327 -19.24 17.11 -0.02
CA ALA A 327 -18.27 18.13 -0.39
C ALA A 327 -18.05 19.20 0.69
N TRP A 328 -18.40 18.96 1.97
CA TRP A 328 -18.62 20.04 2.95
C TRP A 328 -17.41 20.96 3.27
N ASN A 329 -16.30 20.82 2.55
CA ASN A 329 -15.37 21.92 2.35
C ASN A 329 -14.81 21.87 0.91
N ARG A 330 -14.82 23.00 0.18
CA ARG A 330 -14.36 23.22 -1.23
C ARG A 330 -12.84 23.00 -1.45
N ARG A 331 -12.23 22.08 -0.69
CA ARG A 331 -10.79 21.80 -0.59
C ARG A 331 -10.54 20.34 -0.14
N ARG A 332 -11.33 19.36 -0.61
CA ARG A 332 -11.13 17.94 -0.28
C ARG A 332 -10.32 17.23 -1.37
N ASP A 333 -9.28 16.51 -0.94
CA ASP A 333 -8.41 15.69 -1.81
C ASP A 333 -9.02 14.30 -2.13
N ASN A 334 -10.06 13.85 -1.40
CA ASN A 334 -10.88 12.67 -1.75
C ASN A 334 -12.33 12.77 -1.22
N TYR A 335 -13.31 12.27 -1.98
CA TYR A 335 -14.73 12.14 -1.59
C TYR A 335 -15.06 10.74 -1.05
N MET A 336 -15.85 10.67 0.03
CA MET A 336 -16.32 9.40 0.61
C MET A 336 -17.79 9.50 1.06
N SER A 337 -18.50 8.38 0.97
CA SER A 337 -19.81 8.20 1.61
C SER A 337 -19.59 7.69 3.03
N GLU A 338 -20.26 8.30 4.01
CA GLU A 338 -20.12 7.98 5.43
C GLU A 338 -21.48 7.60 6.02
N PHE A 339 -21.59 6.37 6.53
CA PHE A 339 -22.79 5.80 7.14
C PHE A 339 -22.59 5.65 8.64
N ALA A 340 -23.24 6.50 9.43
CA ALA A 340 -23.01 6.59 10.87
C ALA A 340 -23.58 5.38 11.60
N LEU A 341 -22.73 4.70 12.37
CA LEU A 341 -23.11 3.59 13.25
C LEU A 341 -23.65 4.11 14.58
N GLU A 342 -24.60 3.37 15.14
CA GLU A 342 -25.07 3.53 16.50
C GLU A 342 -23.93 3.12 17.44
N LYS A 343 -23.43 4.10 18.21
CA LYS A 343 -22.23 4.05 19.07
C LYS A 343 -22.30 3.04 20.24
N GLN A 344 -23.12 1.99 20.15
CA GLN A 344 -23.49 1.10 21.25
C GLN A 344 -23.07 -0.36 21.03
N THR A 345 -23.20 -0.92 19.82
CA THR A 345 -23.00 -2.37 19.61
C THR A 345 -22.49 -2.75 18.22
N THR A 346 -21.72 -3.85 18.13
CA THR A 346 -21.21 -4.42 16.87
C THR A 346 -22.34 -4.81 15.94
N TYR A 347 -22.26 -4.43 14.66
CA TYR A 347 -23.28 -4.73 13.67
C TYR A 347 -23.03 -6.13 13.07
N PRO A 348 -23.98 -7.09 13.20
CA PRO A 348 -23.82 -8.43 12.64
C PRO A 348 -23.64 -8.42 11.12
N LYS A 349 -24.32 -7.51 10.40
CA LYS A 349 -24.22 -7.40 8.95
C LYS A 349 -24.45 -5.97 8.47
N VAL A 350 -23.63 -5.53 7.52
CA VAL A 350 -23.91 -4.33 6.71
C VAL A 350 -23.75 -4.65 5.24
N VAL A 351 -24.69 -4.15 4.43
CA VAL A 351 -24.68 -4.25 2.97
C VAL A 351 -24.40 -2.86 2.39
N ILE A 352 -23.50 -2.79 1.42
CA ILE A 352 -23.20 -1.58 0.66
C ILE A 352 -23.46 -1.86 -0.82
N ARG A 353 -24.23 -0.98 -1.46
CA ARG A 353 -24.57 -1.06 -2.88
C ARG A 353 -24.23 0.25 -3.58
N GLU A 354 -23.72 0.15 -4.80
CA GLU A 354 -23.37 1.31 -5.60
C GLU A 354 -24.45 1.61 -6.63
N ASP A 355 -24.72 2.89 -6.92
CA ASP A 355 -25.58 3.25 -8.04
C ASP A 355 -24.83 3.08 -9.37
N PRO A 356 -25.20 2.14 -10.25
CA PRO A 356 -24.52 1.92 -11.53
C PRO A 356 -24.66 3.10 -12.50
N SER A 357 -25.72 3.91 -12.38
CA SER A 357 -25.94 5.07 -13.26
C SER A 357 -24.94 6.21 -13.04
N LYS A 358 -24.07 6.04 -12.05
CA LYS A 358 -23.15 7.02 -11.48
C LYS A 358 -21.68 6.63 -11.67
N ILE A 359 -21.44 5.62 -12.50
CA ILE A 359 -20.10 5.23 -12.94
C ILE A 359 -19.71 6.11 -14.13
N PRO A 360 -18.58 6.84 -14.08
CA PRO A 360 -18.17 7.71 -15.18
C PRO A 360 -17.94 6.93 -16.48
N GLU A 361 -18.28 7.54 -17.62
CA GLU A 361 -18.01 6.95 -18.93
C GLU A 361 -16.51 6.69 -19.11
N GLY A 362 -16.16 5.53 -19.69
CA GLY A 362 -14.77 5.13 -19.89
C GLY A 362 -14.10 4.54 -18.65
N TRP A 363 -14.80 4.35 -17.54
CA TRP A 363 -14.31 3.64 -16.36
C TRP A 363 -15.05 2.33 -16.15
N VAL A 364 -14.32 1.31 -15.71
CA VAL A 364 -14.87 -0.01 -15.38
C VAL A 364 -14.41 -0.44 -14.00
N ARG A 365 -15.23 -1.26 -13.35
CA ARG A 365 -14.94 -1.86 -12.06
C ARG A 365 -13.61 -2.60 -12.06
N MET A 366 -12.86 -2.48 -10.98
CA MET A 366 -11.63 -3.23 -10.74
C MET A 366 -11.75 -4.04 -9.44
N ASP A 367 -11.41 -5.32 -9.48
CA ASP A 367 -11.39 -6.16 -8.28
C ASP A 367 -10.25 -5.72 -7.34
N ALA A 368 -10.52 -5.71 -6.05
CA ALA A 368 -9.50 -5.62 -5.01
C ALA A 368 -8.71 -6.95 -4.89
N GLU A 369 -7.66 -6.93 -4.07
CA GLU A 369 -6.88 -8.13 -3.75
C GLU A 369 -7.79 -9.31 -3.34
N GLY A 370 -7.48 -10.51 -3.84
CA GLY A 370 -8.30 -11.71 -3.59
C GLY A 370 -9.63 -11.77 -4.37
N GLY A 371 -9.83 -10.91 -5.38
CA GLY A 371 -11.05 -10.93 -6.21
C GLY A 371 -12.28 -10.35 -5.51
N LYS A 372 -12.08 -9.55 -4.47
CA LYS A 372 -13.16 -8.93 -3.69
C LYS A 372 -13.62 -7.62 -4.36
N ARG A 373 -14.90 -7.28 -4.19
CA ARG A 373 -15.52 -6.05 -4.73
C ARG A 373 -15.14 -4.78 -3.94
N ALA A 374 -14.55 -4.93 -2.76
CA ALA A 374 -13.99 -3.84 -1.98
C ALA A 374 -12.81 -4.35 -1.16
N GLN A 375 -11.93 -3.43 -0.76
CA GLN A 375 -10.93 -3.67 0.29
C GLN A 375 -11.34 -2.89 1.53
N CYS A 376 -11.62 -3.61 2.62
CA CYS A 376 -12.11 -3.00 3.85
C CYS A 376 -11.17 -3.25 5.01
N PHE A 377 -11.12 -2.28 5.93
CA PHE A 377 -10.18 -2.21 7.02
C PHE A 377 -10.90 -1.79 8.30
N ASP A 378 -10.64 -2.49 9.40
CA ASP A 378 -11.03 -2.01 10.73
C ASP A 378 -10.19 -0.77 11.08
N PRO A 379 -10.45 -0.06 12.18
CA PRO A 379 -9.64 1.10 12.53
C PRO A 379 -8.17 0.74 12.75
N ARG A 380 -7.88 -0.48 13.21
CA ARG A 380 -6.52 -1.02 13.35
C ARG A 380 -5.87 -1.37 12.01
N GLY A 381 -6.58 -1.12 10.90
CA GLY A 381 -6.31 -1.50 9.52
C GLY A 381 -5.96 -2.96 9.33
N ALA A 382 -6.53 -3.80 10.19
CA ALA A 382 -6.67 -5.21 9.89
C ALA A 382 -7.72 -5.35 8.78
N PRO A 383 -7.49 -6.24 7.79
CA PRO A 383 -8.46 -6.48 6.74
C PRO A 383 -9.75 -7.03 7.33
N VAL A 384 -10.88 -6.46 6.90
CA VAL A 384 -12.23 -6.94 7.22
C VAL A 384 -12.69 -7.84 6.09
N GLU A 385 -13.24 -9.01 6.43
CA GLU A 385 -13.76 -9.96 5.44
C GLU A 385 -14.88 -9.30 4.62
N VAL A 386 -14.67 -9.24 3.30
CA VAL A 386 -15.63 -8.71 2.34
C VAL A 386 -16.31 -9.86 1.62
N ASN A 387 -17.64 -9.86 1.62
CA ASN A 387 -18.44 -10.81 0.86
C ASN A 387 -19.00 -10.11 -0.38
N ASN A 388 -18.60 -10.57 -1.56
CA ASN A 388 -19.13 -10.08 -2.83
C ASN A 388 -20.62 -10.37 -2.89
N LEU A 389 -21.43 -9.33 -3.16
CA LEU A 389 -22.86 -9.53 -3.40
C LEU A 389 -23.10 -9.68 -4.90
N PRO A 390 -24.10 -10.48 -5.32
CA PRO A 390 -24.62 -10.38 -6.68
C PRO A 390 -25.16 -8.96 -6.91
N ALA A 391 -24.93 -8.40 -8.11
CA ALA A 391 -25.61 -7.15 -8.48
C ALA A 391 -27.14 -7.38 -8.44
N GLY A 392 -27.89 -6.46 -7.80
CA GLY A 392 -29.36 -6.48 -7.83
C GLY A 392 -30.07 -7.09 -6.62
N GLY A 393 -29.85 -6.54 -5.42
CA GLY A 393 -30.83 -6.65 -4.34
C GLY A 393 -32.18 -6.03 -4.73
N ASN A 394 -33.27 -6.58 -4.16
CA ASN A 394 -34.69 -6.28 -4.39
C ASN A 394 -35.04 -5.22 -5.48
N PRO A 395 -35.60 -5.64 -6.64
CA PRO A 395 -36.00 -4.76 -7.75
C PRO A 395 -37.01 -3.65 -7.39
N ALA A 396 -37.67 -3.74 -6.23
CA ALA A 396 -38.56 -2.69 -5.75
C ALA A 396 -37.82 -1.42 -5.27
N GLN A 397 -36.50 -1.50 -5.03
CA GLN A 397 -35.67 -0.40 -4.52
C GLN A 397 -34.57 0.05 -5.51
N HIS A 398 -34.42 -0.60 -6.66
CA HIS A 398 -33.46 -0.21 -7.71
C HIS A 398 -34.13 -0.15 -9.10
N PRO A 399 -34.05 0.98 -9.84
CA PRO A 399 -34.59 1.06 -11.19
C PRO A 399 -33.76 0.21 -12.16
N LYS A 400 -34.40 -0.86 -12.67
CA LYS A 400 -34.08 -1.67 -13.87
C LYS A 400 -32.93 -2.69 -13.79
N ASN A 401 -33.35 -3.94 -13.52
CA ASN A 401 -33.06 -5.14 -14.33
C ASN A 401 -31.68 -5.22 -15.02
N THR A 402 -30.63 -5.64 -14.32
CA THR A 402 -29.48 -6.27 -14.96
C THR A 402 -29.04 -7.51 -14.17
N THR A 403 -29.01 -8.65 -14.85
CA THR A 403 -28.17 -9.81 -14.50
C THR A 403 -26.74 -9.34 -14.28
N ASP A 404 -26.04 -9.82 -13.24
CA ASP A 404 -24.65 -9.49 -12.85
C ASP A 404 -23.80 -8.98 -14.02
N ASP A 405 -23.83 -7.66 -14.22
CA ASP A 405 -23.13 -6.99 -15.31
C ASP A 405 -21.68 -6.70 -14.93
N GLY A 406 -21.23 -7.06 -13.73
CA GLY A 406 -19.89 -6.80 -13.23
C GLY A 406 -19.50 -5.33 -13.22
N LEU A 407 -20.47 -4.39 -13.23
CA LEU A 407 -20.22 -2.95 -13.25
C LEU A 407 -20.09 -2.34 -11.86
N THR A 408 -20.79 -2.86 -10.84
CA THR A 408 -20.82 -2.25 -9.49
C THR A 408 -19.97 -2.96 -8.46
N ASN A 409 -19.48 -2.21 -7.47
CA ASN A 409 -18.77 -2.74 -6.31
C ASN A 409 -19.72 -3.06 -5.16
N ASP A 410 -20.73 -3.90 -5.38
CA ASP A 410 -21.68 -4.30 -4.32
C ASP A 410 -21.05 -5.33 -3.37
N PHE A 411 -21.10 -5.09 -2.06
CA PHE A 411 -20.52 -6.00 -1.06
C PHE A 411 -21.26 -6.00 0.28
N SER A 412 -20.94 -6.98 1.13
CA SER A 412 -21.38 -7.00 2.51
C SER A 412 -20.24 -7.29 3.48
N LEU A 413 -20.40 -6.78 4.69
CA LEU A 413 -19.51 -6.94 5.82
C LEU A 413 -20.24 -7.70 6.93
N THR A 414 -19.51 -8.48 7.70
CA THR A 414 -20.02 -9.19 8.88
C THR A 414 -19.23 -8.77 10.11
N ASN A 415 -19.89 -8.71 11.27
CA ASN A 415 -19.27 -8.33 12.55
C ASN A 415 -18.57 -6.96 12.51
N VAL A 416 -19.24 -5.94 11.96
CA VAL A 416 -18.71 -4.58 11.85
C VAL A 416 -18.59 -3.95 13.25
N PRO A 417 -17.39 -3.56 13.70
CA PRO A 417 -17.19 -2.99 15.03
C PRO A 417 -17.80 -1.59 15.15
N VAL A 418 -18.20 -1.21 16.36
CA VAL A 418 -18.71 0.14 16.70
C VAL A 418 -17.73 1.27 16.37
N SER A 419 -16.44 0.94 16.32
CA SER A 419 -15.36 1.86 15.99
C SER A 419 -15.27 2.18 14.48
N GLY A 420 -16.15 1.61 13.66
CA GLY A 420 -16.25 1.87 12.23
C GLY A 420 -15.39 0.96 11.36
N VAL A 421 -15.62 1.02 10.05
CA VAL A 421 -14.86 0.31 9.01
C VAL A 421 -14.64 1.26 7.84
N HIS A 422 -13.43 1.27 7.29
CA HIS A 422 -13.13 2.00 6.05
C HIS A 422 -13.04 1.02 4.89
N CYS A 423 -13.80 1.28 3.83
CA CYS A 423 -13.84 0.49 2.62
C CYS A 423 -13.42 1.30 1.41
N ILE A 424 -12.67 0.67 0.54
CA ILE A 424 -12.19 1.22 -0.72
C ILE A 424 -12.75 0.38 -1.85
N VAL A 425 -13.36 1.04 -2.83
CA VAL A 425 -13.74 0.41 -4.11
C VAL A 425 -12.88 0.96 -5.23
N TYR A 426 -12.54 0.11 -6.19
CA TYR A 426 -11.59 0.44 -7.24
C TYR A 426 -12.24 0.46 -8.62
N TYR A 427 -11.78 1.40 -9.41
CA TYR A 427 -12.12 1.57 -10.81
C TYR A 427 -10.84 1.73 -11.61
N GLN A 428 -10.84 1.25 -12.84
CA GLN A 428 -9.76 1.47 -13.78
C GLN A 428 -10.30 2.10 -15.06
N ALA A 429 -9.44 2.84 -15.77
CA ALA A 429 -9.78 3.28 -17.09
C ALA A 429 -10.06 2.04 -17.95
N LYS A 430 -11.12 2.07 -18.74
CA LYS A 430 -11.44 1.01 -19.67
C LYS A 430 -10.21 0.80 -20.57
N PRO A 431 -9.59 -0.40 -20.58
CA PRO A 431 -8.42 -0.66 -21.41
C PRO A 431 -8.73 -0.36 -22.88
N ALA A 432 -7.78 0.22 -23.60
CA ALA A 432 -7.91 0.41 -25.04
C ALA A 432 -8.01 -0.97 -25.70
N ASP A 433 -9.06 -1.19 -26.51
CA ASP A 433 -9.25 -2.41 -27.30
C ASP A 433 -8.19 -2.47 -28.43
N GLN A 434 -6.94 -2.76 -28.08
CA GLN A 434 -5.91 -3.11 -29.06
C GLN A 434 -5.83 -4.62 -29.18
N PRO A 435 -6.44 -5.22 -30.22
CA PRO A 435 -6.33 -6.64 -30.43
C PRO A 435 -4.89 -7.07 -30.72
N PHE A 436 -4.53 -8.28 -30.30
CA PHE A 436 -3.25 -8.90 -30.63
C PHE A 436 -3.44 -10.22 -31.40
N LYS A 437 -2.39 -10.61 -32.12
CA LYS A 437 -2.23 -11.93 -32.75
C LYS A 437 -1.48 -12.84 -31.81
N PHE A 438 -1.91 -14.09 -31.70
CA PHE A 438 -1.21 -15.11 -30.92
C PHE A 438 -0.73 -16.24 -31.83
N LYS A 439 0.57 -16.51 -31.79
CA LYS A 439 1.22 -17.61 -32.48
C LYS A 439 1.77 -18.59 -31.44
N LEU A 440 1.33 -19.84 -31.53
CA LEU A 440 1.82 -20.93 -30.69
C LEU A 440 2.64 -21.89 -31.56
N ASN A 441 3.82 -22.22 -31.09
CA ASN A 441 4.70 -23.20 -31.71
C ASN A 441 4.85 -24.40 -30.78
N LYS A 442 4.39 -25.56 -31.22
CA LYS A 442 4.61 -26.83 -30.53
C LYS A 442 6.01 -27.36 -30.83
N VAL A 443 6.81 -27.58 -29.79
CA VAL A 443 8.22 -28.01 -29.94
C VAL A 443 8.58 -29.21 -29.08
N ASP A 444 9.73 -29.83 -29.37
CA ASP A 444 10.37 -30.86 -28.54
C ASP A 444 11.04 -30.25 -27.29
N SER A 445 10.98 -30.93 -26.15
CA SER A 445 11.54 -30.42 -24.88
C SER A 445 13.05 -30.45 -24.77
N MET A 446 13.74 -31.28 -25.55
CA MET A 446 15.18 -31.41 -25.58
C MET A 446 15.82 -30.50 -26.64
N ASP A 447 15.09 -30.24 -27.72
CA ASP A 447 15.49 -29.34 -28.80
C ASP A 447 14.31 -28.50 -29.29
N ASN A 448 14.20 -27.28 -28.75
CA ASN A 448 13.12 -26.33 -29.04
C ASN A 448 13.15 -25.76 -30.48
N THR A 449 14.05 -26.24 -31.35
CA THR A 449 14.07 -25.96 -32.78
C THR A 449 13.26 -26.97 -33.59
N ILE A 450 12.95 -28.13 -33.02
CA ILE A 450 12.16 -29.18 -33.65
C ILE A 450 10.68 -28.93 -33.40
N SER A 451 9.93 -28.59 -34.46
CA SER A 451 8.47 -28.44 -34.40
C SER A 451 7.76 -29.80 -34.40
N LEU A 452 6.70 -29.93 -33.62
CA LEU A 452 5.95 -31.17 -33.47
C LEU A 452 4.57 -31.11 -34.11
N ASP A 453 4.24 -32.12 -34.91
CA ASP A 453 2.98 -32.22 -35.64
C ASP A 453 1.91 -33.00 -34.86
N GLY A 454 0.64 -32.87 -35.26
CA GLY A 454 -0.48 -33.68 -34.77
C GLY A 454 -1.10 -33.26 -33.43
N ALA A 455 -0.50 -32.30 -32.72
CA ALA A 455 -1.04 -31.74 -31.49
C ALA A 455 -2.31 -30.90 -31.74
N GLN A 456 -3.14 -30.73 -30.71
CA GLN A 456 -4.30 -29.84 -30.75
C GLN A 456 -4.41 -29.04 -29.45
N PHE A 457 -4.94 -27.83 -29.56
CA PHE A 457 -5.08 -26.91 -28.43
C PHE A 457 -6.45 -26.24 -28.40
N ALA A 458 -6.94 -26.00 -27.18
CA ALA A 458 -8.02 -25.08 -26.89
C ALA A 458 -7.45 -23.85 -26.18
N LEU A 459 -7.80 -22.65 -26.68
CA LEU A 459 -7.48 -21.38 -26.04
C LEU A 459 -8.77 -20.79 -25.48
N THR A 460 -8.82 -20.53 -24.17
CA THR A 460 -10.02 -20.00 -23.51
C THR A 460 -9.69 -18.69 -22.83
N GLY A 461 -10.42 -17.61 -23.14
CA GLY A 461 -10.30 -16.36 -22.40
C GLY A 461 -11.01 -16.46 -21.05
N LEU A 462 -10.35 -15.92 -20.01
CA LEU A 462 -10.76 -16.06 -18.61
C LEU A 462 -11.39 -14.78 -18.03
N ASP A 463 -11.25 -13.66 -18.72
CA ASP A 463 -11.79 -12.38 -18.28
C ASP A 463 -13.10 -12.09 -19.02
N LYS A 464 -13.94 -11.25 -18.42
CA LYS A 464 -15.27 -10.94 -18.96
C LYS A 464 -15.22 -10.46 -20.41
N ASP A 465 -14.27 -9.58 -20.73
CA ASP A 465 -14.16 -8.94 -22.05
C ASP A 465 -13.56 -9.88 -23.11
N ASN A 466 -12.92 -10.97 -22.69
CA ASN A 466 -12.35 -11.97 -23.59
C ASN A 466 -12.93 -13.38 -23.38
N ALA A 467 -14.03 -13.54 -22.63
CA ALA A 467 -14.49 -14.82 -22.13
C ALA A 467 -14.75 -15.86 -23.23
N GLY A 468 -14.55 -17.13 -22.88
CA GLY A 468 -14.90 -18.28 -23.69
C GLY A 468 -13.82 -18.73 -24.68
N GLU A 469 -14.09 -19.84 -25.36
CA GLU A 469 -13.16 -20.51 -26.26
C GLU A 469 -12.88 -19.69 -27.53
N LYS A 470 -11.61 -19.62 -27.93
CA LYS A 470 -11.09 -18.92 -29.11
C LYS A 470 -10.61 -19.94 -30.13
N LYS A 471 -11.18 -19.86 -31.33
CA LYS A 471 -10.86 -20.80 -32.40
C LYS A 471 -9.59 -20.37 -33.14
N PRO A 472 -8.66 -21.30 -33.42
CA PRO A 472 -7.50 -20.99 -34.23
C PRO A 472 -7.90 -20.69 -35.68
N ILE A 473 -7.12 -19.86 -36.35
CA ILE A 473 -7.23 -19.52 -37.77
C ILE A 473 -6.19 -20.28 -38.59
N THR A 474 -6.50 -20.52 -39.86
CA THR A 474 -5.54 -21.11 -40.82
C THR A 474 -4.74 -20.01 -41.51
N VAL A 475 -3.42 -20.11 -41.50
CA VAL A 475 -2.52 -19.16 -42.16
C VAL A 475 -1.75 -19.86 -43.30
N PRO A 476 -1.74 -19.32 -44.53
CA PRO A 476 -0.97 -19.89 -45.64
C PRO A 476 0.53 -19.95 -45.31
N GLY A 477 1.15 -21.12 -45.49
CA GLY A 477 2.58 -21.32 -45.24
C GLY A 477 2.95 -21.56 -43.77
N ALA A 478 1.98 -21.72 -42.87
CA ALA A 478 2.24 -22.15 -41.50
C ALA A 478 2.98 -23.50 -41.48
N VAL A 479 4.06 -23.58 -40.70
CA VAL A 479 4.79 -24.84 -40.53
C VAL A 479 4.02 -25.80 -39.62
N LYS A 480 4.32 -27.10 -39.73
CA LYS A 480 3.72 -28.12 -38.86
C LYS A 480 3.94 -27.79 -37.38
N GLY A 481 2.91 -27.94 -36.56
CA GLY A 481 2.95 -27.61 -35.13
C GLY A 481 2.75 -26.12 -34.80
N GLU A 482 2.41 -25.28 -35.79
CA GLU A 482 2.10 -23.87 -35.61
C GLU A 482 0.59 -23.63 -35.54
N PHE A 483 0.14 -22.88 -34.53
CA PHE A 483 -1.25 -22.50 -34.34
C PHE A 483 -1.35 -20.98 -34.24
N HIS A 484 -2.40 -20.41 -34.83
CA HIS A 484 -2.59 -18.98 -34.90
C HIS A 484 -3.96 -18.59 -34.40
N TRP A 485 -4.03 -17.49 -33.67
CA TRP A 485 -5.26 -16.77 -33.35
C TRP A 485 -5.05 -15.31 -33.70
N ASP A 486 -6.12 -14.66 -34.13
CA ASP A 486 -6.11 -13.26 -34.52
C ASP A 486 -7.24 -12.53 -33.81
N LYS A 487 -7.09 -11.21 -33.69
CA LYS A 487 -8.07 -10.31 -33.07
C LYS A 487 -8.40 -10.66 -31.61
N LEU A 488 -7.41 -11.11 -30.85
CA LEU A 488 -7.58 -11.43 -29.43
C LEU A 488 -7.55 -10.14 -28.60
N ALA A 489 -8.52 -9.97 -27.69
CA ALA A 489 -8.50 -8.87 -26.73
C ALA A 489 -7.44 -9.14 -25.64
N THR A 490 -6.81 -8.09 -25.10
CA THR A 490 -5.92 -8.22 -23.93
C THR A 490 -6.66 -8.85 -22.74
N GLY A 491 -5.94 -9.53 -21.85
CA GLY A 491 -6.48 -10.22 -20.69
C GLY A 491 -5.79 -11.57 -20.43
N ARG A 492 -6.41 -12.36 -19.57
CA ARG A 492 -5.97 -13.69 -19.12
C ARG A 492 -6.53 -14.79 -20.01
N TYR A 493 -5.70 -15.80 -20.23
CA TYR A 493 -5.97 -16.93 -21.12
C TYR A 493 -5.52 -18.25 -20.49
N GLU A 494 -6.31 -19.29 -20.71
CA GLU A 494 -5.96 -20.69 -20.49
C GLU A 494 -5.66 -21.34 -21.85
N LEU A 495 -4.46 -21.89 -22.00
CA LEU A 495 -4.06 -22.70 -23.14
C LEU A 495 -3.96 -24.17 -22.72
N ARG A 496 -4.86 -25.00 -23.24
CA ARG A 496 -4.95 -26.42 -22.90
C ARG A 496 -4.61 -27.27 -24.12
N GLU A 497 -3.64 -28.18 -23.97
CA GLU A 497 -3.40 -29.21 -24.99
C GLU A 497 -4.53 -30.25 -24.91
N THR A 498 -5.25 -30.46 -26.00
CA THR A 498 -6.40 -31.39 -26.10
C THR A 498 -6.03 -32.69 -26.80
N LYS A 499 -4.93 -32.71 -27.54
CA LYS A 499 -4.33 -33.90 -28.16
C LYS A 499 -2.80 -33.73 -28.19
N PRO A 500 -2.01 -34.73 -27.76
CA PRO A 500 -0.55 -34.64 -27.85
C PRO A 500 -0.08 -34.65 -29.30
N ALA A 501 1.16 -34.21 -29.51
CA ALA A 501 1.85 -34.43 -30.78
C ALA A 501 1.95 -35.93 -31.15
N ASP A 502 1.95 -36.21 -32.45
CA ASP A 502 2.09 -37.57 -32.98
C ASP A 502 3.50 -38.13 -32.67
N HIS A 503 3.76 -39.40 -32.98
CA HIS A 503 5.07 -40.06 -32.78
C HIS A 503 5.51 -40.25 -31.30
N GLY A 504 4.53 -40.43 -30.42
CA GLY A 504 4.76 -40.91 -29.05
C GLY A 504 5.09 -39.82 -28.04
N TYR A 505 4.74 -38.56 -28.30
CA TYR A 505 4.86 -37.49 -27.30
C TYR A 505 3.75 -37.58 -26.25
N VAL A 506 4.08 -37.18 -25.03
CA VAL A 506 3.15 -37.16 -23.89
C VAL A 506 2.42 -35.81 -23.88
N MET A 507 1.12 -35.85 -23.58
CA MET A 507 0.30 -34.63 -23.42
C MET A 507 0.75 -33.86 -22.17
N LEU A 508 0.64 -32.54 -22.21
CA LEU A 508 0.82 -31.69 -21.02
C LEU A 508 -0.15 -32.10 -19.91
N SER A 509 0.38 -32.25 -18.70
CA SER A 509 -0.41 -32.60 -17.51
C SER A 509 -1.29 -31.45 -17.01
N GLU A 510 -0.90 -30.21 -17.29
CA GLU A 510 -1.59 -29.00 -16.85
C GLU A 510 -1.68 -27.97 -17.98
N PRO A 511 -2.75 -27.15 -18.03
CA PRO A 511 -2.83 -26.02 -18.93
C PRO A 511 -1.75 -24.98 -18.64
N VAL A 512 -1.38 -24.22 -19.67
CA VAL A 512 -0.55 -23.03 -19.54
C VAL A 512 -1.48 -21.82 -19.36
N TYR A 513 -1.26 -21.07 -18.28
CA TYR A 513 -1.99 -19.84 -18.01
C TYR A 513 -1.09 -18.63 -18.29
N PHE A 514 -1.60 -17.66 -19.05
CA PHE A 514 -0.85 -16.46 -19.40
C PHE A 514 -1.74 -15.23 -19.47
N ARG A 515 -1.12 -14.06 -19.40
CA ARG A 515 -1.80 -12.76 -19.48
C ARG A 515 -1.06 -11.85 -20.44
N VAL A 516 -1.84 -11.12 -21.24
CA VAL A 516 -1.37 -10.05 -22.12
C VAL A 516 -2.02 -8.75 -21.67
N ALA A 517 -1.24 -7.74 -21.35
CA ALA A 517 -1.73 -6.46 -20.84
C ALA A 517 -1.17 -5.28 -21.64
N THR A 518 -1.94 -4.19 -21.74
CA THR A 518 -1.47 -2.92 -22.27
C THR A 518 -1.11 -2.02 -21.10
N ALA A 519 0.16 -1.74 -20.91
CA ALA A 519 0.67 -0.86 -19.87
C ALA A 519 1.07 0.51 -20.42
N LYS A 520 1.17 1.51 -19.55
CA LYS A 520 1.76 2.81 -19.90
C LYS A 520 3.19 2.88 -19.39
N GLU A 521 4.14 3.19 -20.27
CA GLU A 521 5.50 3.58 -19.91
C GLU A 521 5.73 5.02 -20.40
N GLY A 522 5.61 5.97 -19.46
CA GLY A 522 5.53 7.39 -19.78
C GLY A 522 4.33 7.72 -20.66
N ASN A 523 4.57 8.32 -21.83
CA ASN A 523 3.51 8.68 -22.79
C ASN A 523 3.24 7.59 -23.84
N LYS A 524 3.81 6.39 -23.70
CA LYS A 524 3.68 5.30 -24.67
C LYS A 524 2.91 4.13 -24.08
N GLU A 525 1.98 3.59 -24.85
CA GLU A 525 1.37 2.29 -24.56
C GLU A 525 2.31 1.17 -25.02
N VAL A 526 2.62 0.26 -24.11
CA VAL A 526 3.44 -0.92 -24.34
C VAL A 526 2.64 -2.17 -23.99
N THR A 527 2.85 -3.25 -24.73
CA THR A 527 2.25 -4.54 -24.37
C THR A 527 3.20 -5.28 -23.42
N LYS A 528 2.68 -5.83 -22.33
CA LYS A 528 3.43 -6.63 -21.35
C LYS A 528 2.86 -8.06 -21.30
N LEU A 529 3.75 -9.02 -21.09
CA LEU A 529 3.45 -10.46 -21.10
C LEU A 529 3.74 -11.07 -19.74
N TYR A 530 2.82 -11.89 -19.24
CA TYR A 530 2.96 -12.53 -17.93
C TYR A 530 2.61 -14.01 -18.00
N LEU A 531 3.37 -14.84 -17.28
CA LEU A 531 3.02 -16.22 -17.00
C LEU A 531 2.30 -16.31 -15.66
N LEU A 532 1.18 -17.02 -15.62
CA LEU A 532 0.35 -17.14 -14.43
C LEU A 532 0.60 -18.49 -13.74
N ALA A 533 0.58 -18.52 -12.41
CA ALA A 533 0.73 -19.75 -11.63
C ALA A 533 -0.50 -20.67 -11.73
N GLY A 534 -1.65 -20.14 -12.13
CA GLY A 534 -2.91 -20.89 -12.27
C GLY A 534 -4.05 -20.03 -12.78
N LYS A 535 -5.24 -20.62 -12.88
CA LYS A 535 -6.46 -19.96 -13.40
C LYS A 535 -6.87 -18.72 -12.60
N ASP A 536 -6.67 -18.76 -11.28
CA ASP A 536 -7.10 -17.70 -10.36
C ASP A 536 -6.02 -16.62 -10.13
N ASP A 537 -4.80 -16.86 -10.63
CA ASP A 537 -3.74 -15.86 -10.59
C ASP A 537 -4.08 -14.70 -11.54
N ARG A 538 -4.03 -13.47 -11.01
CA ARG A 538 -4.36 -12.24 -11.74
C ARG A 538 -3.14 -11.40 -12.05
N THR A 539 -2.05 -11.57 -11.31
CA THR A 539 -0.85 -10.75 -11.44
C THR A 539 0.12 -11.41 -12.42
N GLY A 540 0.48 -12.66 -12.17
CA GLY A 540 1.51 -13.36 -12.92
C GLY A 540 2.92 -12.83 -12.73
N ARG A 541 3.88 -13.59 -13.24
CA ARG A 541 5.28 -13.19 -13.38
C ARG A 541 5.51 -12.56 -14.74
N GLU A 542 5.98 -11.31 -14.77
CA GLU A 542 6.34 -10.62 -16.02
C GLU A 542 7.46 -11.36 -16.74
N VAL A 543 7.35 -11.47 -18.06
CA VAL A 543 8.41 -12.03 -18.91
C VAL A 543 9.25 -10.90 -19.46
N ALA A 544 10.35 -10.60 -18.75
CA ALA A 544 11.30 -9.56 -19.13
C ALA A 544 12.26 -9.98 -20.25
N ASP A 545 12.62 -11.26 -20.31
CA ASP A 545 13.49 -11.85 -21.34
C ASP A 545 12.77 -13.06 -21.96
N PRO A 546 12.27 -12.95 -23.21
CA PRO A 546 11.51 -14.00 -23.88
C PRO A 546 12.23 -15.35 -24.02
N ASP A 547 13.57 -15.34 -24.00
CA ASP A 547 14.41 -16.53 -24.26
C ASP A 547 14.97 -17.16 -22.99
N LYS A 548 14.83 -16.51 -21.82
CA LYS A 548 15.27 -17.03 -20.51
C LYS A 548 14.11 -17.48 -19.63
N ILE A 549 13.23 -18.29 -20.21
CA ILE A 549 12.10 -18.86 -19.47
C ILE A 549 12.51 -20.22 -18.90
N GLU A 550 12.74 -20.26 -17.59
CA GLU A 550 13.14 -21.49 -16.88
C GLU A 550 11.94 -22.37 -16.43
N THR A 551 10.73 -22.10 -16.93
CA THR A 551 9.49 -22.77 -16.52
C THR A 551 8.95 -23.70 -17.61
N PHE A 552 9.15 -25.01 -17.46
CA PHE A 552 8.49 -26.01 -18.30
C PHE A 552 6.96 -25.98 -18.08
N PRO A 553 6.12 -26.05 -19.13
CA PRO A 553 6.43 -26.42 -20.52
C PRO A 553 6.69 -25.23 -21.47
N VAL A 554 6.71 -23.99 -20.99
CA VAL A 554 6.90 -22.80 -21.84
C VAL A 554 8.38 -22.51 -22.02
N THR A 555 8.88 -22.58 -23.24
CA THR A 555 10.32 -22.40 -23.53
C THR A 555 10.64 -21.06 -24.18
N HIS A 556 9.62 -20.35 -24.66
CA HIS A 556 9.72 -18.99 -25.18
C HIS A 556 8.36 -18.31 -25.06
N PHE A 557 8.35 -17.03 -24.70
CA PHE A 557 7.14 -16.22 -24.66
C PHE A 557 7.52 -14.76 -24.90
N GLY A 558 7.29 -14.29 -26.12
CA GLY A 558 7.74 -12.98 -26.57
C GLY A 558 6.71 -12.29 -27.43
N GLN A 559 7.05 -11.08 -27.86
CA GLN A 559 6.22 -10.28 -28.74
C GLN A 559 7.06 -9.56 -29.79
N THR A 560 6.45 -9.34 -30.94
CA THR A 560 6.98 -8.51 -32.00
C THR A 560 5.91 -7.52 -32.42
N LYS A 561 6.28 -6.25 -32.61
CA LYS A 561 5.39 -5.22 -33.13
C LYS A 561 5.68 -5.01 -34.61
N VAL A 562 4.69 -5.19 -35.47
CA VAL A 562 4.78 -4.91 -36.91
C VAL A 562 3.75 -3.83 -37.24
N GLY A 563 4.22 -2.60 -37.42
CA GLY A 563 3.33 -1.43 -37.54
C GLY A 563 2.54 -1.19 -36.25
N ASN A 564 1.20 -1.16 -36.36
CA ASN A 564 0.30 -1.01 -35.20
C ASN A 564 -0.18 -2.35 -34.63
N GLU A 565 0.28 -3.47 -35.17
CA GLU A 565 -0.20 -4.79 -34.78
C GLU A 565 0.83 -5.49 -33.88
N VAL A 566 0.35 -6.06 -32.77
CA VAL A 566 1.16 -6.82 -31.83
C VAL A 566 0.98 -8.30 -32.09
N GLN A 567 2.07 -9.01 -32.37
CA GLN A 567 2.09 -10.46 -32.46
C GLN A 567 2.82 -11.04 -31.26
N VAL A 568 2.09 -11.77 -30.43
CA VAL A 568 2.61 -12.54 -29.30
C VAL A 568 2.95 -13.95 -29.78
N THR A 569 4.14 -14.44 -29.45
CA THR A 569 4.64 -15.77 -29.84
C THR A 569 4.98 -16.58 -28.60
N MET A 570 4.50 -17.82 -28.52
CA MET A 570 4.81 -18.76 -27.44
C MET A 570 5.32 -20.08 -28.01
N LYS A 571 6.36 -20.66 -27.41
CA LYS A 571 6.78 -22.04 -27.65
C LYS A 571 6.41 -22.93 -26.47
N VAL A 572 5.73 -24.03 -26.75
CA VAL A 572 5.31 -25.00 -25.72
C VAL A 572 5.87 -26.38 -26.05
N ALA A 573 6.64 -26.93 -25.11
CA ALA A 573 7.40 -28.16 -25.27
C ALA A 573 6.66 -29.40 -24.77
N ASN A 574 6.72 -30.51 -25.52
CA ASN A 574 6.31 -31.84 -25.02
C ASN A 574 7.53 -32.75 -24.91
N THR A 575 7.44 -33.68 -23.98
CA THR A 575 8.41 -34.75 -23.80
C THR A 575 8.00 -35.98 -24.61
N LYS A 576 8.99 -36.68 -25.17
CA LYS A 576 8.74 -37.94 -25.87
C LYS A 576 8.57 -39.08 -24.87
N GLY A 577 7.48 -39.82 -24.96
CA GLY A 577 7.24 -41.00 -24.13
C GLY A 577 8.23 -42.11 -24.48
N GLY A 578 8.95 -42.63 -23.47
CA GLY A 578 9.83 -43.78 -23.63
C GLY A 578 11.29 -43.61 -23.20
N THR A 579 11.72 -42.44 -22.73
CA THR A 579 12.96 -42.32 -21.96
C THR A 579 12.70 -41.47 -20.74
N LEU A 580 12.79 -42.08 -19.55
CA LEU A 580 12.92 -41.36 -18.28
C LEU A 580 13.93 -40.21 -18.46
N PRO A 581 13.66 -38.98 -17.96
CA PRO A 581 14.73 -38.01 -17.84
C PRO A 581 15.86 -38.68 -17.07
N LYS A 582 17.11 -38.53 -17.51
CA LYS A 582 18.27 -38.93 -16.72
C LYS A 582 18.32 -38.06 -15.46
N THR A 583 17.47 -38.35 -14.48
CA THR A 583 17.60 -37.89 -13.09
C THR A 583 18.70 -38.71 -12.44
N GLY A 584 19.91 -38.46 -12.91
CA GLY A 584 21.15 -38.98 -12.39
C GLY A 584 22.22 -37.92 -12.59
N GLY A 585 21.98 -36.71 -12.08
CA GLY A 585 23.03 -35.71 -11.94
C GLY A 585 24.20 -36.32 -11.15
N HIS A 586 25.41 -35.84 -11.43
CA HIS A 586 26.67 -36.38 -10.88
C HIS A 586 26.72 -36.56 -9.35
N GLY A 587 25.78 -35.98 -8.59
CA GLY A 587 25.64 -36.17 -7.14
C GLY A 587 25.20 -37.57 -6.69
N VAL A 588 24.42 -38.32 -7.50
CA VAL A 588 23.94 -39.65 -7.08
C VAL A 588 25.05 -40.71 -7.18
N TYR A 589 25.96 -40.56 -8.14
CA TYR A 589 27.15 -41.43 -8.27
C TYR A 589 28.06 -41.34 -7.05
N ALA A 590 28.21 -40.14 -6.47
CA ALA A 590 28.99 -39.94 -5.25
C ALA A 590 28.37 -40.68 -4.06
N GLN A 591 27.04 -40.65 -3.93
CA GLN A 591 26.33 -41.35 -2.85
C GLN A 591 26.33 -42.88 -3.02
N MET A 592 26.22 -43.39 -4.25
CA MET A 592 26.37 -44.84 -4.51
C MET A 592 27.80 -45.32 -4.23
N LEU A 593 28.83 -44.56 -4.63
CA LEU A 593 30.22 -44.87 -4.30
C LEU A 593 30.47 -44.86 -2.79
N PHE A 594 29.90 -43.89 -2.06
CA PHE A 594 30.01 -43.83 -0.61
C PHE A 594 29.32 -45.03 0.07
N GLY A 595 28.13 -45.44 -0.43
CA GLY A 595 27.44 -46.63 0.03
C GLY A 595 28.22 -47.91 -0.23
N LEU A 596 28.88 -48.04 -1.39
CA LEU A 596 29.69 -49.21 -1.73
C LEU A 596 30.97 -49.29 -0.87
N VAL A 597 31.60 -48.15 -0.57
CA VAL A 597 32.76 -48.08 0.34
C VAL A 597 32.37 -48.46 1.78
N LEU A 598 31.19 -48.03 2.26
CA LEU A 598 30.65 -48.44 3.56
C LEU A 598 30.35 -49.94 3.64
N LEU A 599 29.81 -50.54 2.57
CA LEU A 599 29.59 -51.99 2.51
C LEU A 599 30.89 -52.78 2.49
N LEU A 600 31.91 -52.33 1.74
CA LEU A 600 33.22 -52.99 1.70
C LEU A 600 33.99 -52.86 3.02
N THR A 601 33.92 -51.70 3.69
CA THR A 601 34.53 -51.52 5.02
C THR A 601 33.78 -52.29 6.11
N GLY A 602 32.46 -52.41 6.03
CA GLY A 602 31.66 -53.29 6.88
C GLY A 602 32.02 -54.77 6.71
N ALA A 603 32.17 -55.24 5.47
CA ALA A 603 32.57 -56.62 5.19
C ALA A 603 34.00 -56.93 5.66
N PHE A 604 34.93 -55.98 5.54
CA PHE A 604 36.32 -56.15 5.98
C PHE A 604 36.47 -56.15 7.52
N THR A 605 35.69 -55.31 8.22
CA THR A 605 35.65 -55.28 9.69
C THR A 605 34.94 -56.50 10.28
N ALA A 606 33.90 -57.03 9.61
CA ALA A 606 33.27 -58.29 9.98
C ALA A 606 34.22 -59.49 9.81
N ARG A 607 35.02 -59.54 8.73
CA ARG A 607 36.04 -60.60 8.54
C ARG A 607 37.18 -60.55 9.57
N ARG A 608 37.55 -59.36 10.07
CA ARG A 608 38.56 -59.23 11.13
C ARG A 608 38.09 -59.69 12.52
N ARG A 609 36.78 -59.74 12.78
CA ARG A 609 36.21 -60.28 14.03
C ARG A 609 36.03 -61.79 14.05
N SER A 610 36.14 -62.47 12.90
CA SER A 610 36.09 -63.93 12.82
C SER A 610 37.47 -64.61 12.80
N ALA A 611 38.55 -63.84 12.97
CA ALA A 611 39.93 -64.34 12.97
C ALA A 611 40.75 -63.84 14.18
N ALA A 612 40.08 -63.54 15.30
CA ALA A 612 40.68 -63.24 16.60
C ALA A 612 40.00 -64.06 17.70
#